data_AF-A0A1H8T6T3-F1
#
_entry.id   AF-A0A1H8T6T3-F1
#
_cell.length_a   1.000
_cell.length_b   1.000
_cell.length_c   1.000
_cell.angle_alpha   90.00
_cell.angle_beta   90.00
_cell.angle_gamma   90.00
#
_symmetry.space_group_name_H-M   'P 1'
#
loop_
_entity.id
_entity.type
_entity.pdbx_description
1 polymer ?
#
loop_
_entity_poly.entity_id
_entity_poly.type
_entity_poly.pdbx_seq_one_letter_code
_entity_poly.pdbx_strand_id
1 'polypeptide(L)' 'MSTKSVKQVDVDFEIEAALAFHNEDAKATIPTLLGDIKHLRMQLALAEAAMSRGMTSGWTPKFEREA' A
#
# COMPACT_ATOMS: atom_id res chain seq x y z
N MET A 1 17.28 -20.46 9.44
CA MET A 1 17.47 -19.08 9.95
C MET A 1 16.19 -18.30 9.69
N SER A 2 15.69 -17.61 10.71
CA SER A 2 14.29 -17.19 10.86
C SER A 2 13.91 -16.00 9.98
N THR A 3 13.34 -16.25 8.80
CA THR A 3 12.83 -15.21 7.88
C THR A 3 11.60 -14.46 8.43
N LYS A 4 10.89 -15.04 9.40
CA LYS A 4 9.79 -14.36 10.12
C LYS A 4 10.29 -13.15 10.93
N SER A 5 11.51 -13.22 11.48
CA SER A 5 12.04 -12.16 12.35
C SER A 5 12.41 -10.90 11.59
N VAL A 6 12.90 -11.02 10.35
CA VAL A 6 13.35 -9.86 9.55
C VAL A 6 12.17 -9.07 9.00
N LYS A 7 11.12 -9.76 8.55
CA LYS A 7 9.90 -9.11 8.04
C LYS A 7 9.13 -8.34 9.12
N GLN A 8 9.11 -8.86 10.35
CA GLN A 8 8.44 -8.17 11.45
C GLN A 8 9.16 -6.86 11.81
N VAL A 9 10.49 -6.89 11.87
CA VAL A 9 11.31 -5.69 12.15
C VAL A 9 11.13 -4.61 11.08
N ASP A 10 10.97 -5.00 9.82
CA ASP A 10 10.70 -4.09 8.70
C ASP A 10 9.34 -3.40 8.85
N VAL A 11 8.30 -4.18 9.20
CA VAL A 11 6.95 -3.64 9.45
C VAL A 11 6.94 -2.70 10.66
N ASP A 12 7.63 -3.04 11.74
CA ASP A 12 7.69 -2.20 12.94
C ASP A 12 8.38 -0.85 12.61
N PHE A 13 9.46 -0.87 11.82
CA PHE A 13 10.13 0.34 11.35
C PHE A 13 9.23 1.19 10.42
N GLU A 14 8.49 0.57 9.50
CA GLU A 14 7.53 1.28 8.64
C GLU A 14 6.41 1.94 9.45
N ILE A 15 5.92 1.28 10.51
CA ILE A 15 4.91 1.84 11.41
C ILE A 15 5.46 3.05 12.15
N GLU A 16 6.67 2.95 12.71
CA GLU A 16 7.33 4.06 13.40
C GLU A 16 7.56 5.26 12.47
N ALA A 17 8.02 5.01 11.24
CA ALA A 17 8.21 6.04 10.22
C ALA A 17 6.89 6.74 9.85
N ALA A 18 5.79 5.99 9.70
CA ALA A 18 4.48 6.56 9.43
C ALA A 18 3.95 7.41 10.59
N LEU A 19 4.11 6.93 11.84
CA LEU A 19 3.70 7.64 13.04
C LEU A 19 4.51 8.94 13.26
N ALA A 20 5.80 8.94 12.92
CA ALA A 20 6.66 10.12 13.05
C ALA A 20 6.14 11.33 12.24
N PHE A 21 5.44 11.09 11.12
CA PHE A 21 4.85 12.16 10.30
C PHE A 21 3.75 12.95 11.03
N HIS A 22 3.12 12.35 12.04
CA HIS A 22 2.05 12.97 12.84
C HIS A 22 2.40 13.11 14.33
N ASN A 23 3.69 13.26 14.68
CA ASN A 23 4.15 13.35 16.07
C ASN A 23 3.64 12.19 16.95
N GLU A 24 3.71 10.97 16.40
CA GLU A 24 3.24 9.74 17.06
C GLU A 24 1.72 9.67 17.29
N ASP A 25 0.93 10.57 16.68
CA ASP A 25 -0.54 10.50 16.73
C ASP A 25 -1.08 9.48 15.73
N ALA A 26 -1.36 8.28 16.22
CA ALA A 26 -2.00 7.22 15.44
C ALA A 26 -3.39 7.61 14.89
N LYS A 27 -4.15 8.45 15.61
CA LYS A 27 -5.48 8.88 15.16
C LYS A 27 -5.42 9.88 14.01
N ALA A 28 -4.33 10.65 13.90
CA ALA A 28 -4.07 11.49 12.73
C ALA A 28 -3.45 10.69 11.57
N THR A 29 -2.61 9.69 11.88
CA THR A 29 -1.92 8.85 10.88
C THR A 29 -2.87 7.94 10.11
N ILE A 30 -3.79 7.25 10.80
CA ILE A 30 -4.70 6.29 10.17
C ILE A 30 -5.57 6.94 9.07
N PRO A 31 -6.24 8.08 9.29
CA PRO A 31 -7.00 8.77 8.25
C PRO A 31 -6.15 9.15 7.03
N THR A 32 -4.91 9.61 7.24
CA THR A 32 -3.97 9.93 6.15
C THR A 32 -3.70 8.70 5.30
N LEU A 33 -3.32 7.58 5.91
CA LEU A 33 -3.05 6.33 5.19
C LEU A 33 -4.30 5.81 4.47
N LEU A 34 -5.49 5.92 5.06
CA LEU A 34 -6.75 5.57 4.39
C LEU A 34 -7.01 6.46 3.17
N GLY A 35 -6.67 7.76 3.26
CA GLY A 35 -6.71 8.70 2.15
C GLY A 35 -5.77 8.30 1.01
N ASP A 36 -4.54 7.96 1.34
CA ASP A 36 -3.52 7.51 0.38
C ASP A 36 -3.93 6.21 -0.31
N ILE A 37 -4.44 5.23 0.45
CA ILE A 37 -4.96 3.97 -0.11
C ILE A 37 -6.09 4.25 -1.10
N LYS A 38 -7.03 5.13 -0.75
CA LYS A 38 -8.13 5.51 -1.65
C LYS A 38 -7.61 6.17 -2.92
N HIS A 39 -6.64 7.09 -2.80
CA HIS A 39 -6.01 7.74 -3.94
C HIS A 39 -5.31 6.73 -4.86
N LEU A 40 -4.50 5.83 -4.29
CA LEU A 40 -3.78 4.81 -5.05
C LEU A 40 -4.72 3.82 -5.75
N ARG A 41 -5.82 3.40 -5.10
CA ARG A 41 -6.83 2.55 -5.74
C ARG A 41 -7.52 3.25 -6.90
N MET A 42 -7.77 4.56 -6.80
CA MET A 42 -8.30 5.35 -7.92
C MET A 42 -7.30 5.41 -9.08
N GLN A 43 -6.03 5.71 -8.80
CA GLN A 43 -4.97 5.75 -9.82
C GLN A 43 -4.83 4.39 -10.53
N LEU A 44 -4.91 3.29 -9.77
CA LEU A 44 -4.84 1.94 -10.32
C LEU A 44 -6.02 1.65 -11.25
N ALA A 45 -7.24 2.05 -10.87
CA ALA A 45 -8.43 1.91 -11.72
C ALA A 45 -8.33 2.74 -13.00
N LEU A 46 -7.79 3.96 -12.93
CA LEU A 46 -7.55 4.80 -14.11
C LEU A 46 -6.50 4.18 -15.03
N ALA A 47 -5.41 3.64 -14.48
CA ALA A 47 -4.38 2.95 -15.24
C ALA A 47 -4.96 1.70 -15.92
N GLU A 48 -5.74 0.88 -15.22
CA GLU A 48 -6.41 -0.29 -15.79
C GLU A 48 -7.32 0.11 -16.96
N ALA A 49 -8.11 1.17 -16.82
CA ALA A 49 -9.01 1.66 -17.86
C ALA A 49 -8.26 2.21 -19.09
N ALA A 50 -7.08 2.79 -18.90
CA ALA A 50 -6.26 3.36 -19.97
C ALA A 50 -5.40 2.31 -20.69
N MET A 51 -5.03 1.22 -20.01
CA MET A 51 -4.18 0.17 -20.58
C MET A 51 -4.96 -0.80 -21.46
N SER A 52 -4.42 -1.11 -22.65
CA SER A 52 -4.96 -2.18 -23.49
C SER A 52 -4.48 -3.56 -23.00
N ARG A 53 -5.29 -4.61 -23.22
CA ARG A 53 -4.90 -6.00 -22.89
C ARG A 53 -3.60 -6.44 -23.58
N GLY A 54 -3.30 -5.90 -24.75
CA GLY A 54 -2.06 -6.19 -25.49
C GLY A 54 -0.82 -5.55 -24.84
N MET A 55 -0.97 -4.38 -24.24
CA MET A 55 0.12 -3.65 -23.56
C MET A 55 0.61 -4.40 -22.31
N THR A 56 -0.31 -5.01 -21.56
CA THR A 56 0.00 -5.71 -20.30
C THR A 56 0.25 -7.21 -20.47
N SER A 57 0.35 -7.72 -21.71
CA SER A 57 0.43 -9.16 -21.98
C SER A 57 -0.68 -9.98 -21.29
N GLY A 58 -1.88 -9.40 -21.18
CA GLY A 58 -3.03 -10.02 -20.51
C GLY A 58 -3.02 -9.92 -18.97
N TRP A 59 -2.04 -9.27 -18.36
CA TRP A 59 -2.04 -9.00 -16.92
C TRP A 59 -3.07 -7.92 -16.55
N THR A 60 -3.77 -8.10 -15.43
CA THR A 60 -4.72 -7.15 -14.86
C THR A 60 -4.41 -6.93 -13.37
N PRO A 61 -4.50 -5.69 -12.86
CA PRO A 61 -4.25 -5.42 -11.45
C PRO A 61 -5.26 -6.11 -10.54
N LYS A 62 -4.81 -6.54 -9.36
CA LYS A 62 -5.68 -7.06 -8.29
C LYS A 62 -5.78 -6.01 -7.20
N PHE A 63 -7.01 -5.61 -6.86
CA PHE A 63 -7.26 -4.57 -5.86
C PHE A 63 -7.22 -5.09 -4.41
N GLU A 64 -7.41 -6.40 -4.23
CA GLU A 64 -7.39 -7.04 -2.91
C GLU A 64 -6.04 -7.73 -2.69
N ARG A 65 -5.57 -7.72 -1.44
CA ARG A 65 -4.39 -8.51 -1.05
C ARG A 65 -4.78 -9.99 -0.97
N GLU A 66 -3.85 -10.86 -1.36
CA GLU A 66 -3.92 -12.29 -1.06
C GLU A 66 -3.56 -12.50 0.42
N ALA A 67 -4.33 -13.35 1.11
CA ALA A 67 -4.23 -13.60 2.56
C ALA A 67 -3.02 -14.46 2.94
#